data_AF-A0A929U799-F1
#
_entry.id   AF-A0A929U799-F1
#
_cell.length_a   1.000
_cell.length_b   1.000
_cell.length_c   1.000
_cell.angle_alpha   90.00
_cell.angle_beta   90.00
_cell.angle_gamma   90.00
#
_symmetry.space_group_name_H-M   'P 1'
#
loop_
_entity.id
_entity.type
_entity.pdbx_description
1 polymer ?
#
loop_
_entity_poly.entity_id
_entity_poly.type
_entity_poly.pdbx_seq_one_letter_code
_entity_poly.pdbx_strand_id
1 'polypeptide(L)'
;YKSTDPYFLSNAIQSDYVQKGLANRTLKTAIPMKINKDEIGKVSVMLPLSATEQQQIGTYFRHLDHLITLHQRKRTRLKAIRKSMHQQLLFDGKGSRARNRPLA
;
A
#
# COMPACT_ATOMS: atom_id res chain seq x y z
N TYR A 1 -19.56 -10.52 -21.10
CA TYR A 1 -18.56 -9.88 -20.23
C TYR A 1 -17.60 -10.95 -19.73
N LYS A 2 -16.58 -11.23 -20.54
CA LYS A 2 -15.60 -12.29 -20.32
C LYS A 2 -14.60 -11.83 -19.26
N SER A 3 -14.38 -12.64 -18.23
CA SER A 3 -13.21 -12.72 -17.33
C SER A 3 -12.22 -11.54 -17.36
N THR A 4 -12.63 -10.34 -16.93
CA THR A 4 -11.69 -9.27 -16.59
C THR A 4 -11.08 -9.60 -15.24
N ASP A 5 -9.75 -9.54 -15.13
CA ASP A 5 -9.06 -9.76 -13.85
C ASP A 5 -9.54 -8.72 -12.80
N PRO A 6 -9.97 -9.17 -11.59
CA PRO A 6 -10.52 -8.26 -10.57
C PRO A 6 -9.55 -7.17 -10.11
N TYR A 7 -8.24 -7.46 -10.11
CA TYR A 7 -7.21 -6.50 -9.72
C TYR A 7 -7.00 -5.44 -10.80
N PHE A 8 -7.08 -5.81 -12.08
CA PHE A 8 -7.13 -4.85 -13.18
C PHE A 8 -8.34 -3.95 -13.11
N LEU A 9 -9.51 -4.53 -12.86
CA LEU A 9 -10.73 -3.75 -12.75
C LEU A 9 -10.65 -2.76 -11.58
N SER A 10 -10.12 -3.18 -10.42
CA SER A 10 -9.96 -2.28 -9.27
C SER A 10 -9.00 -1.13 -9.56
N ASN A 11 -7.87 -1.40 -10.22
CA ASN A 11 -6.90 -0.35 -10.57
C ASN A 11 -7.46 0.58 -11.65
N ALA A 12 -8.16 0.04 -12.65
CA ALA A 12 -8.80 0.84 -13.68
C ALA A 12 -9.89 1.75 -13.10
N ILE A 13 -10.70 1.25 -12.15
CA ILE A 13 -11.70 2.06 -11.44
C ILE A 13 -11.05 3.19 -10.65
N GLN A 14 -9.89 2.95 -10.04
CA GLN A 14 -9.15 3.97 -9.27
C GLN A 14 -8.42 4.99 -10.14
N SER A 15 -8.28 4.74 -11.45
CA SER A 15 -7.62 5.68 -12.35
C SER A 15 -8.32 7.05 -12.38
N ASP A 16 -7.53 8.10 -12.59
CA ASP A 16 -8.01 9.48 -12.75
C ASP A 16 -9.13 9.61 -13.78
N TYR A 17 -9.02 8.85 -14.88
CA TYR A 17 -10.02 8.87 -15.95
C TYR A 17 -11.38 8.41 -15.45
N VAL A 18 -11.44 7.25 -14.79
CA VAL A 18 -12.68 6.68 -14.29
C VAL A 18 -13.22 7.51 -13.11
N GLN A 19 -12.35 7.94 -12.20
CA GLN A 19 -12.75 8.78 -11.06
C GLN A 19 -13.34 10.12 -11.50
N LYS A 20 -12.74 10.79 -12.50
CA LYS A 20 -13.32 12.02 -13.09
C LYS A 20 -14.66 11.74 -13.78
N GLY A 21 -14.76 10.60 -14.49
CA GLY A 21 -16.01 10.15 -15.09
C GLY A 21 -17.13 9.96 -14.07
N LEU A 22 -16.83 9.30 -12.95
CA LEU A 22 -17.77 9.11 -11.84
C LEU A 22 -18.14 10.45 -11.19
N ALA A 23 -17.16 11.31 -10.92
CA ALA A 23 -17.37 12.61 -10.28
C ALA A 23 -18.26 13.55 -11.11
N ASN A 24 -18.15 13.49 -12.44
CA ASN A 24 -19.00 14.28 -13.35
C ASN A 24 -20.45 13.80 -13.39
N ARG A 25 -20.69 12.53 -13.05
CA ARG A 25 -22.02 11.91 -13.02
C ARG A 25 -22.61 11.82 -11.61
N THR A 26 -21.84 12.20 -10.60
CA THR A 26 -22.27 12.22 -9.20
C THR A 26 -23.08 13.47 -8.92
N LEU A 27 -24.20 13.32 -8.22
CA LEU A 27 -25.02 14.43 -7.73
C LEU A 27 -24.29 15.08 -6.55
N LYS A 28 -23.51 16.13 -6.83
CA LYS A 28 -22.69 16.86 -5.84
C LYS A 28 -23.53 17.66 -4.83
N THR A 29 -24.79 17.92 -5.14
CA THR A 29 -25.73 18.65 -4.27
C THR A 29 -26.31 17.77 -3.17
N ALA A 30 -26.21 16.44 -3.29
CA ALA A 30 -26.65 15.51 -2.26
C ALA A 30 -25.57 15.37 -1.18
N ILE A 31 -25.99 15.32 0.08
CA ILE A 31 -25.14 15.01 1.24
C ILE A 31 -25.71 13.75 1.91
N PRO A 32 -25.00 12.60 1.92
CA PRO A 32 -23.75 12.34 1.21
C PRO A 32 -23.94 12.37 -0.31
N MET A 33 -22.85 12.56 -1.05
CA MET A 33 -22.85 12.51 -2.52
C MET A 33 -23.46 11.18 -3.00
N LYS A 34 -24.34 11.25 -4.01
CA LYS A 34 -25.03 10.07 -4.55
C LYS A 34 -24.77 9.94 -6.04
N ILE A 35 -24.66 8.69 -6.51
CA ILE A 35 -24.62 8.35 -7.93
C ILE A 35 -25.60 7.21 -8.20
N ASN A 36 -26.33 7.31 -9.31
CA ASN A 36 -27.29 6.27 -9.72
C ASN A 36 -26.54 5.09 -10.34
N LYS A 37 -27.06 3.87 -10.14
CA LYS A 37 -26.45 2.64 -10.67
C LYS A 37 -26.25 2.68 -12.19
N ASP A 38 -27.23 3.22 -12.91
CA ASP A 38 -27.17 3.33 -14.37
C ASP A 38 -26.12 4.35 -14.84
N GLU A 39 -25.82 5.35 -14.02
CA GLU A 39 -24.76 6.33 -14.32
C GLU A 39 -23.36 5.74 -14.13
N ILE A 40 -23.19 4.82 -13.17
CA ILE A 40 -21.92 4.08 -12.99
C ILE A 40 -21.61 3.27 -14.24
N GLY A 41 -22.60 2.57 -14.80
CA GLY A 41 -22.44 1.74 -16.00
C GLY A 41 -22.11 2.52 -17.29
N LYS A 42 -22.31 3.85 -17.30
CA LYS A 42 -22.00 4.72 -18.44
C LYS A 42 -20.56 5.25 -18.41
N VAL A 43 -19.79 4.97 -17.36
CA VAL A 43 -18.38 5.34 -17.29
C VAL A 43 -17.57 4.32 -18.08
N SER A 44 -16.90 4.79 -19.13
CA SER A 44 -15.99 3.94 -19.90
C SER A 44 -14.80 3.55 -19.05
N VAL A 45 -14.35 2.30 -19.21
CA VAL A 45 -13.14 1.79 -18.56
C VAL A 45 -12.22 1.29 -19.66
N MET A 46 -10.99 1.82 -19.69
CA MET A 46 -9.97 1.30 -20.58
C MET A 46 -9.38 0.03 -19.98
N LEU A 47 -9.59 -1.09 -20.65
CA LEU A 47 -9.05 -2.38 -20.29
C LEU A 47 -8.27 -2.95 -21.48
N PRO A 48 -7.15 -3.65 -21.26
CA PRO A 48 -6.48 -4.39 -22.32
C PRO A 48 -7.45 -5.42 -22.89
N LEU A 49 -7.56 -5.52 -24.21
CA LEU A 49 -8.46 -6.49 -24.86
C LEU A 49 -7.99 -7.94 -24.67
N SER A 50 -6.69 -8.14 -24.41
CA SER A 50 -6.07 -9.45 -24.26
C SER A 50 -6.05 -9.90 -22.79
N ALA A 51 -6.74 -11.00 -22.50
CA ALA A 51 -6.68 -11.63 -21.18
C ALA A 51 -5.26 -12.10 -20.81
N THR A 52 -4.49 -12.55 -21.80
CA THR A 52 -3.08 -12.96 -21.62
C THR A 52 -2.22 -11.78 -21.18
N GLU A 53 -2.42 -10.62 -21.79
CA GLU A 53 -1.70 -9.39 -21.42
C GLU A 53 -2.06 -8.97 -19.99
N GLN A 54 -3.35 -8.97 -19.64
CA GLN A 54 -3.78 -8.71 -18.26
C GLN A 54 -3.10 -9.67 -17.27
N GLN A 55 -3.07 -10.97 -17.56
CA GLN A 55 -2.43 -11.95 -16.66
C GLN A 55 -0.93 -11.71 -16.50
N GLN A 56 -0.21 -11.40 -17.59
CA GLN A 56 1.22 -11.14 -17.56
C GLN A 56 1.54 -9.88 -16.77
N ILE A 57 0.89 -8.76 -17.09
CA ILE A 57 1.09 -7.48 -16.41
C ILE A 57 0.71 -7.60 -14.93
N GLY A 58 -0.41 -8.28 -14.61
CA GLY A 58 -0.83 -8.50 -13.22
C GLY A 58 0.14 -9.35 -12.43
N THR A 59 0.72 -10.39 -13.05
CA THR A 59 1.75 -11.22 -12.41
C THR A 59 3.03 -10.44 -12.17
N TYR A 60 3.42 -9.58 -13.10
CA TYR A 60 4.58 -8.71 -12.96
C TYR A 60 4.42 -7.72 -11.79
N PHE A 61 3.29 -7.02 -11.71
CA PHE A 61 3.04 -6.10 -10.60
C PHE A 61 2.94 -6.81 -9.24
N ARG A 62 2.30 -7.99 -9.17
CA ARG A 62 2.31 -8.81 -7.94
C ARG A 62 3.72 -9.17 -7.49
N HIS A 63 4.62 -9.46 -8.42
CA HIS A 63 6.02 -9.71 -8.10
C HIS A 63 6.70 -8.46 -7.52
N LEU A 64 6.47 -7.28 -8.11
CA LEU A 64 6.98 -6.02 -7.57
C LEU A 64 6.45 -5.72 -6.16
N ASP A 65 5.15 -5.90 -5.92
CA ASP A 65 4.53 -5.71 -4.61
C ASP A 65 5.15 -6.64 -3.55
N HIS A 66 5.41 -7.90 -3.94
CA HIS A 66 6.11 -8.85 -3.07
C HIS A 66 7.53 -8.40 -2.74
N LEU A 67 8.29 -7.94 -3.73
CA LEU A 67 9.65 -7.42 -3.54
C LEU A 67 9.65 -6.19 -2.63
N ILE A 68 8.75 -5.23 -2.85
CA ILE A 68 8.61 -4.03 -2.00
C ILE A 68 8.32 -4.45 -0.56
N THR A 69 7.38 -5.38 -0.36
CA THR A 69 7.02 -5.90 0.96
C THR A 69 8.20 -6.55 1.66
N LEU A 70 8.97 -7.38 0.95
CA LEU A 70 10.18 -8.04 1.48
C LEU A 70 11.22 -6.99 1.92
N HIS A 71 11.48 -5.99 1.07
CA HIS A 71 12.43 -4.92 1.38
C HIS A 71 11.98 -4.09 2.59
N GLN A 72 10.70 -3.79 2.69
CA GLN A 72 10.17 -3.04 3.83
C GLN A 72 10.29 -3.84 5.14
N ARG A 73 10.03 -5.16 5.12
CA ARG A 73 10.26 -6.04 6.27
C ARG A 73 11.73 -6.07 6.69
N LYS A 74 12.65 -6.18 5.71
CA LYS A 74 14.11 -6.12 5.97
C LYS A 74 14.51 -4.79 6.61
N ARG A 75 14.04 -3.65 6.09
CA ARG A 75 14.29 -2.32 6.66
C ARG A 75 13.80 -2.20 8.09
N THR A 76 12.58 -2.67 8.39
CA THR A 76 12.02 -2.64 9.74
C THR A 76 12.85 -3.48 10.71
N ARG A 77 13.27 -4.69 10.31
CA ARG A 77 14.13 -5.56 11.13
C ARG A 77 15.47 -4.89 11.44
N LEU A 78 16.13 -4.30 10.43
CA LEU A 78 17.40 -3.60 10.63
C LEU A 78 17.26 -2.40 11.58
N LYS A 79 16.17 -1.63 11.46
CA LYS A 79 15.88 -0.53 12.40
C LYS A 79 15.70 -1.03 13.85
N ALA A 80 15.02 -2.16 14.02
CA ALA A 80 14.82 -2.77 15.35
C ALA A 80 16.14 -3.24 15.97
N ILE A 81 16.99 -3.93 15.19
CA ILE A 81 18.33 -4.36 15.63
C ILE A 81 19.16 -3.14 16.02
N ARG A 82 19.24 -2.12 15.16
CA ARG A 82 19.99 -0.88 15.44
C ARG A 82 19.54 -0.23 16.76
N LYS A 83 18.23 -0.16 16.99
CA LYS A 83 17.65 0.39 18.22
C LYS A 83 18.05 -0.44 19.45
N SER A 84 17.95 -1.77 19.36
CA SER A 84 18.32 -2.68 20.44
C SER A 84 19.82 -2.61 20.78
N MET A 85 20.70 -2.59 19.78
CA MET A 85 22.15 -2.45 19.99
C MET A 85 22.49 -1.10 20.65
N HIS A 86 21.89 0.00 20.19
CA HIS A 86 22.08 1.30 20.81
C HIS A 86 21.60 1.32 22.27
N GLN A 87 20.47 0.68 22.55
CA GLN A 87 19.93 0.56 23.90
C GLN A 87 20.88 -0.24 24.81
N GLN A 88 21.38 -1.39 24.35
CA GLN A 88 22.35 -2.21 25.09
C GLN A 88 23.62 -1.42 25.42
N LEU A 89 24.21 -0.74 24.43
CA LEU A 89 25.40 0.09 24.63
C LEU A 89 25.20 1.19 25.70
N LEU A 90 24.01 1.81 25.74
CA LEU A 90 23.69 2.82 26.74
C LEU A 90 23.55 2.26 28.17
N PHE A 91 23.04 1.04 28.32
CA PHE A 91 22.83 0.41 29.63
C PHE A 91 24.07 -0.32 30.14
N ASP A 92 24.81 -1.01 29.26
CA ASP A 92 26.06 -1.71 29.61
C ASP A 92 27.17 -0.71 29.99
N GLY A 93 27.19 0.48 29.37
CA GLY A 93 28.09 1.58 29.74
C GLY A 93 27.79 2.25 31.08
N LYS A 94 26.60 2.04 31.67
CA LYS A 94 26.21 2.60 32.98
C LYS A 94 26.35 1.60 34.14
N GLY A 95 26.62 0.32 33.87
CA GLY A 95 26.78 -0.74 34.88
C GLY A 95 28.17 -0.82 35.55
N SER A 96 29.17 -0.13 35.03
CA SER A 96 30.56 -0.19 35.52
C SER A 96 30.97 0.94 36.47
N ARG A 97 30.15 2.00 36.64
CA ARG A 97 30.49 3.16 37.50
C ARG A 97 29.81 3.20 38.86
N ALA A 98 28.90 2.26 39.16
CA ALA A 98 28.11 2.28 40.38
C ALA A 98 28.62 1.37 41.52
N ARG A 99 29.71 0.60 41.32
CA ARG A 99 30.20 -0.38 42.32
C ARG A 99 31.34 0.10 43.22
N ASN A 100 31.85 1.32 43.03
CA ASN A 100 32.99 1.85 43.80
C ASN A 100 32.64 3.16 44.53
N ARG A 101 31.69 3.15 45.46
CA ARG A 101 31.66 4.15 46.55
C ARG A 101 31.94 3.42 47.87
N PRO A 102 33.05 3.73 48.56
CA PRO A 102 33.26 3.20 49.91
C PRO A 102 32.23 3.82 50.85
N LEU A 103 31.69 2.98 51.76
CA LEU A 103 30.88 3.42 52.88
C LEU A 103 31.78 4.22 53.82
N ALA A 104 31.48 5.51 53.98
CA ALA A 104 31.99 6.38 55.04
C ALA A 104 30.79 7.09 55.66
#